data_AF-A0A250ITG7-F1
#
_entry.id   AF-A0A250ITG7-F1
#
_cell.length_a   1.000
_cell.length_b   1.000
_cell.length_c   1.000
_cell.angle_alpha   90.00
_cell.angle_beta   90.00
_cell.angle_gamma   90.00
#
_symmetry.space_group_name_H-M   'P 1'
#
loop_
_entity.id
_entity.type
_entity.pdbx_description
1 polymer ?
#
loop_
_entity_poly.entity_id
_entity_poly.type
_entity_poly.pdbx_seq_one_letter_code
_entity_poly.pdbx_strand_id
1 'polypeptide(L)'
;MKIPLSRRTARPSSARAVHQLVPRLAWGDAVGNQVRYLRELLRGWGYASEIYAEQWDEACRDQVRPVRDYPREADDTSALLIHHSFESRLVPLIARSPGRKALIYHNITPARLFEGFERNVARACDAARDELIALRPLVEQAWAYSRFSAEELVAAGFPHVSELPFAVDWNAFDVAPDPLLRAELEDGGPTLLFVGRAVPSKRMDDVLRVFTAWQRLYQPRAQLVIAGYLNRATPYGAYLYGLKEMLGAERVHFLGRVSAAQLSACYAAASVYLSMSRHEGFGVPLLEAMHRGVPVVAYGAAAVPETMGGAGVATLTNEPLEVARLLAALERDPALKREMIAAQHARVARLGQASVADAVRDSLQPFLAGTPRPPEVRARAGDVNLVCPGFAAFPDAPASRLARRLAERLPSCRLLTLDPSPLPEQRAPRALIIGGQRVHAFSPDEPLCRDPDGELPGSSSLEMALRTSRGPAVFLPADSWITRDTLPHLASRAWGLRDTRQDSTASEVATHLGSRLFSVDFHQSESAEKALVQALRLPGVSRAS
;
A
#
# COMPACT_ATOMS: atom_id res chain seq x y z
N MET A 1 -18.76 18.23 18.27
CA MET A 1 -19.10 17.31 19.39
C MET A 1 -18.23 17.68 20.59
N LYS A 2 -18.82 17.95 21.77
CA LYS A 2 -18.07 18.44 22.94
C LYS A 2 -17.35 17.28 23.65
N ILE A 3 -16.02 17.31 23.67
CA ILE A 3 -15.14 16.39 24.40
C ILE A 3 -14.73 17.08 25.71
N PRO A 4 -14.76 16.42 26.89
CA PRO A 4 -14.47 17.08 28.15
C PRO A 4 -12.96 17.31 28.33
N LEU A 5 -12.57 18.56 28.60
CA LEU A 5 -11.20 19.02 28.83
C LEU A 5 -10.93 19.13 30.34
N SER A 6 -9.93 18.40 30.85
CA SER A 6 -9.35 18.71 32.16
C SER A 6 -8.17 19.69 31.98
N ARG A 7 -8.14 20.77 32.76
CA ARG A 7 -7.14 21.84 32.71
C ARG A 7 -6.04 21.60 33.75
N ARG A 8 -4.78 21.70 33.32
CA ARG A 8 -3.73 22.30 34.15
C ARG A 8 -2.60 22.87 33.29
N THR A 9 -2.25 24.12 33.57
CA THR A 9 -1.33 24.97 32.81
C THR A 9 0.11 24.86 33.30
N ALA A 10 1.05 24.66 32.38
CA ALA A 10 2.45 25.07 32.47
C ALA A 10 2.95 25.41 31.04
N ARG A 11 3.79 26.46 30.92
CA ARG A 11 4.27 27.03 29.63
C ARG A 11 4.94 25.98 28.74
N PRO A 12 4.63 25.85 27.45
CA PRO A 12 5.20 24.77 26.67
C PRO A 12 6.39 25.20 25.80
N SER A 13 7.40 24.33 25.74
CA SER A 13 8.38 24.21 24.65
C SER A 13 7.82 23.39 23.47
N SER A 14 6.51 23.42 23.25
CA SER A 14 5.78 22.60 22.26
C SER A 14 5.36 23.42 21.04
N ALA A 15 5.00 22.73 19.96
CA ALA A 15 4.34 23.38 18.83
C ALA A 15 3.08 24.13 19.31
N ARG A 16 2.86 25.37 18.86
CA ARG A 16 1.63 26.13 19.15
C ARG A 16 0.55 25.95 18.08
N ALA A 17 1.00 25.63 16.87
CA ALA A 17 0.15 25.31 15.73
C ALA A 17 0.64 24.03 15.05
N VAL A 18 -0.29 23.17 14.64
CA VAL A 18 -0.03 21.89 13.97
C VAL A 18 -0.91 21.86 12.73
N HIS A 19 -0.30 22.14 11.59
CA HIS A 19 -1.01 22.24 10.32
C HIS A 19 -0.80 20.98 9.48
N GLN A 20 -1.69 20.78 8.51
CA GLN A 20 -1.63 19.66 7.59
C GLN A 20 -1.47 20.18 6.17
N LEU A 21 -0.62 19.53 5.39
CA LEU A 21 -0.42 19.81 3.98
C LEU A 21 -0.77 18.56 3.18
N VAL A 22 -1.67 18.69 2.21
CA VAL A 22 -2.12 17.59 1.34
C VAL A 22 -2.15 18.08 -0.11
N PRO A 23 -1.66 17.32 -1.11
CA PRO A 23 -1.65 17.75 -2.50
C PRO A 23 -3.05 18.11 -3.01
N ARG A 24 -4.02 17.23 -2.75
CA ARG A 24 -5.42 17.43 -3.07
C ARG A 24 -6.32 17.08 -1.90
N LEU A 25 -7.19 17.99 -1.49
CA LEU A 25 -8.24 17.74 -0.51
C LEU A 25 -9.57 17.40 -1.22
N ALA A 26 -9.92 16.12 -1.27
CA ALA A 26 -11.18 15.67 -1.87
C ALA A 26 -12.29 15.45 -0.82
N TRP A 27 -13.54 15.52 -1.27
CA TRP A 27 -14.69 15.19 -0.43
C TRP A 27 -14.98 13.69 -0.45
N GLY A 28 -15.14 13.09 0.73
CA GLY A 28 -15.56 11.70 0.87
C GLY A 28 -14.52 10.64 0.48
N ASP A 29 -13.27 11.02 0.25
CA ASP A 29 -12.18 10.07 0.06
C ASP A 29 -11.45 9.76 1.37
N ALA A 30 -10.70 8.65 1.39
CA ALA A 30 -10.00 8.20 2.59
C ALA A 30 -8.99 9.24 3.11
N VAL A 31 -8.19 9.84 2.21
CA VAL A 31 -7.16 10.83 2.58
C VAL A 31 -7.81 12.09 3.15
N GLY A 32 -8.77 12.69 2.46
CA GLY A 32 -9.45 13.89 2.93
C GLY A 32 -10.20 13.69 4.24
N ASN A 33 -10.79 12.50 4.45
CA ASN A 33 -11.41 12.15 5.73
C ASN A 33 -10.38 12.05 6.87
N GLN A 34 -9.21 11.43 6.64
CA GLN A 34 -8.13 11.41 7.63
C GLN A 34 -7.66 12.83 7.99
N VAL A 35 -7.41 13.66 6.98
CA VAL A 35 -6.92 15.03 7.19
C VAL A 35 -7.91 15.86 8.01
N ARG A 36 -9.21 15.75 7.71
CA ARG A 36 -10.28 16.40 8.49
C ARG A 36 -10.33 15.86 9.93
N TYR A 37 -10.30 14.55 10.11
CA TYR A 37 -10.31 13.91 11.42
C TYR A 37 -9.15 14.39 12.31
N LEU A 38 -7.93 14.33 11.78
CA LEU A 38 -6.74 14.77 12.51
C LEU A 38 -6.79 16.26 12.86
N ARG A 39 -7.33 17.11 11.97
CA ARG A 39 -7.53 18.54 12.28
C ARG A 39 -8.42 18.71 13.51
N GLU A 40 -9.56 18.02 13.54
CA GLU A 40 -10.51 18.16 14.65
C GLU A 40 -9.95 17.59 15.96
N LEU A 41 -9.15 16.52 15.92
CA LEU A 41 -8.42 16.05 17.11
C LEU A 41 -7.43 17.08 17.61
N LEU A 42 -6.58 17.61 16.72
CA LEU A 42 -5.57 18.62 17.07
C LEU A 42 -6.21 19.89 17.66
N ARG A 43 -7.31 20.36 17.06
CA ARG A 43 -8.11 21.48 17.61
C ARG A 43 -8.70 21.12 18.98
N GLY A 44 -9.21 19.90 19.13
CA GLY A 44 -9.71 19.37 20.40
C GLY A 44 -8.64 19.28 21.49
N TRP A 45 -7.37 19.10 21.12
CA TRP A 45 -6.22 19.11 22.04
C TRP A 45 -5.67 20.52 22.31
N GLY A 46 -6.23 21.55 21.68
CA GLY A 46 -5.88 22.95 21.91
C GLY A 46 -4.85 23.55 20.95
N TYR A 47 -4.50 22.84 19.86
CA TYR A 47 -3.62 23.37 18.83
C TYR A 47 -4.41 24.21 17.81
N ALA A 48 -3.80 25.29 17.30
CA ALA A 48 -4.25 25.86 16.04
C ALA A 48 -3.94 24.87 14.90
N SER A 49 -4.94 24.51 14.09
CA SER A 49 -4.75 23.52 13.03
C SER A 49 -5.59 23.87 11.81
N GLU A 50 -4.90 24.01 10.68
CA GLU A 50 -5.46 24.38 9.38
C GLU A 50 -5.00 23.37 8.34
N ILE A 51 -5.77 23.22 7.25
CA ILE A 51 -5.43 22.34 6.13
C ILE A 51 -4.98 23.21 4.97
N TYR A 52 -3.82 22.89 4.41
CA TYR A 52 -3.24 23.53 3.24
C TYR A 52 -3.23 22.54 2.08
N ALA A 53 -3.74 22.95 0.91
CA ALA A 53 -3.73 22.10 -0.28
C ALA A 53 -3.40 22.85 -1.57
N GLU A 54 -2.89 22.13 -2.57
CA GLU A 54 -2.72 22.69 -3.92
C GLU A 54 -4.05 22.72 -4.66
N GLN A 55 -4.82 21.64 -4.53
CA GLN A 55 -6.11 21.44 -5.17
C GLN A 55 -7.15 21.00 -4.16
N TRP A 56 -8.41 21.34 -4.39
CA TRP A 56 -9.51 20.86 -3.55
C TRP A 56 -10.82 20.83 -4.31
N ASP A 57 -11.73 19.97 -3.87
CA ASP A 57 -13.11 19.96 -4.37
C ASP A 57 -13.87 21.17 -3.79
N GLU A 58 -14.87 21.68 -4.51
CA GLU A 58 -15.65 22.87 -4.09
C GLU A 58 -16.26 22.72 -2.69
N ALA A 59 -16.76 21.53 -2.35
CA ALA A 59 -17.32 21.22 -1.03
C ALA A 59 -16.30 21.35 0.13
N CYS A 60 -15.01 21.42 -0.17
CA CYS A 60 -13.94 21.58 0.80
C CYS A 60 -13.49 23.04 0.97
N ARG A 61 -14.01 24.00 0.18
CA ARG A 61 -13.51 25.38 0.10
C ARG A 61 -13.36 26.07 1.47
N ASP A 62 -14.36 25.95 2.34
CA ASP A 62 -14.35 26.61 3.66
C ASP A 62 -13.45 25.92 4.70
N GLN A 63 -12.81 24.82 4.32
CA GLN A 63 -12.01 23.98 5.20
C GLN A 63 -10.51 24.01 4.88
N VAL A 64 -10.12 24.71 3.82
CA VAL A 64 -8.79 24.61 3.22
C VAL A 64 -8.24 25.96 2.84
N ARG A 65 -6.91 26.08 2.93
CA ARG A 65 -6.15 27.24 2.49
C ARG A 65 -5.23 26.84 1.33
N PRO A 66 -4.90 27.77 0.42
CA PRO A 66 -3.90 27.51 -0.62
C PRO A 66 -2.54 27.14 -0.02
N VAL A 67 -1.91 26.08 -0.51
CA VAL A 67 -0.61 25.59 0.00
C VAL A 67 0.51 26.63 -0.02
N ARG A 68 0.45 27.56 -0.99
CA ARG A 68 1.40 28.67 -1.13
C ARG A 68 1.39 29.66 0.05
N ASP A 69 0.34 29.66 0.86
CA ASP A 69 0.18 30.58 1.98
C ASP A 69 0.84 30.03 3.25
N TYR A 70 1.06 28.72 3.36
CA TYR A 70 1.69 28.09 4.53
C TYR A 70 3.00 28.78 4.96
N PRO A 71 3.98 29.05 4.07
CA PRO A 71 5.25 29.66 4.48
C PRO A 71 5.13 31.07 5.07
N ARG A 72 4.00 31.75 4.86
CA ARG A 72 3.72 33.10 5.40
C ARG A 72 2.89 33.06 6.68
N GLU A 73 2.12 32.00 6.88
CA GLU A 73 1.20 31.84 8.01
C GLU A 73 1.78 31.01 9.16
N ALA A 74 2.83 30.24 8.89
CA ALA A 74 3.54 29.44 9.88
C ALA A 74 4.87 30.07 10.31
N ASP A 75 5.38 29.67 11.47
CA ASP A 75 6.67 30.07 12.01
C ASP A 75 7.47 28.85 12.52
N ASP A 76 8.63 29.09 13.12
CA ASP A 76 9.51 28.01 13.63
C ASP A 76 8.93 27.26 14.83
N THR A 77 7.83 27.75 15.42
CA THR A 77 7.06 27.09 16.47
C THR A 77 5.88 26.28 15.93
N SER A 78 5.67 26.27 14.61
CA SER A 78 4.68 25.43 13.94
C SER A 78 5.21 24.00 13.70
N ALA A 79 4.28 23.06 13.59
CA ALA A 79 4.52 21.73 13.05
C ALA A 79 3.68 21.50 11.78
N LEU A 80 4.24 20.78 10.82
CA LEU A 80 3.63 20.44 9.54
C LEU A 80 3.55 18.92 9.37
N LEU A 81 2.33 18.42 9.26
CA LEU A 81 2.04 17.04 8.87
C LEU A 81 1.81 16.99 7.36
N ILE A 82 2.72 16.32 6.64
CA ILE A 82 2.73 16.23 5.19
C ILE A 82 2.06 14.93 4.78
N HIS A 83 0.91 14.99 4.12
CA HIS A 83 0.21 13.82 3.63
C HIS A 83 0.68 13.47 2.21
N HIS A 84 1.30 12.31 2.05
CA HIS A 84 1.84 11.87 0.76
C HIS A 84 1.14 10.60 0.27
N SER A 85 0.58 10.66 -0.93
CA SER A 85 -0.19 9.58 -1.54
C SER A 85 -0.07 9.51 -3.06
N PHE A 86 0.44 10.57 -3.70
CA PHE A 86 0.54 10.72 -5.15
C PHE A 86 1.48 11.89 -5.51
N GLU A 87 1.82 12.05 -6.80
CA GLU A 87 2.65 13.16 -7.30
C GLU A 87 2.02 14.51 -6.92
N SER A 88 2.85 15.44 -6.42
CA SER A 88 2.38 16.73 -5.92
C SER A 88 3.28 17.92 -6.28
N ARG A 89 4.55 17.68 -6.62
CA ARG A 89 5.59 18.69 -6.87
C ARG A 89 5.78 19.68 -5.72
N LEU A 90 5.31 19.34 -4.51
CA LEU A 90 5.36 20.22 -3.34
C LEU A 90 6.69 20.17 -2.59
N VAL A 91 7.61 19.27 -2.94
CA VAL A 91 8.91 19.12 -2.26
C VAL A 91 9.68 20.43 -2.11
N PRO A 92 9.80 21.30 -3.14
CA PRO A 92 10.50 22.59 -2.99
C PRO A 92 9.78 23.58 -2.06
N LEU A 93 8.45 23.49 -1.95
CA LEU A 93 7.66 24.30 -1.00
C LEU A 93 7.84 23.79 0.42
N ILE A 94 7.79 22.48 0.61
CA ILE A 94 8.02 21.83 1.89
C ILE A 94 9.44 22.14 2.40
N ALA A 95 10.45 22.09 1.54
CA ALA A 95 11.85 22.36 1.90
C ALA A 95 12.07 23.78 2.48
N ARG A 96 11.38 24.80 1.93
CA ARG A 96 11.48 26.20 2.40
C ARG A 96 10.48 26.56 3.50
N SER A 97 9.58 25.65 3.85
CA SER A 97 8.51 25.90 4.81
C SER A 97 9.06 25.93 6.25
N PRO A 98 8.61 26.86 7.11
CA PRO A 98 9.07 26.94 8.50
C PRO A 98 8.46 25.82 9.35
N GLY A 99 9.03 25.65 10.53
CA GLY A 99 8.54 24.68 11.52
C GLY A 99 9.01 23.24 11.28
N ARG A 100 8.64 22.39 12.24
CA ARG A 100 9.00 20.97 12.29
C ARG A 100 8.14 20.17 11.33
N LYS A 101 8.70 19.15 10.69
CA LYS A 101 8.02 18.46 9.58
C LYS A 101 7.97 16.96 9.85
N ALA A 102 6.81 16.38 9.61
CA ALA A 102 6.63 14.94 9.65
C ALA A 102 5.79 14.48 8.45
N LEU A 103 6.04 13.26 8.01
CA LEU A 103 5.36 12.62 6.90
C LEU A 103 4.24 11.72 7.42
N ILE A 104 3.08 11.79 6.79
CA ILE A 104 1.99 10.80 6.91
C ILE A 104 1.79 10.18 5.52
N TYR A 105 2.25 8.93 5.39
CA TYR A 105 2.24 8.18 4.15
C TYR A 105 0.94 7.37 4.00
N HIS A 106 0.21 7.64 2.92
CA HIS A 106 -1.05 6.96 2.58
C HIS A 106 -0.86 5.85 1.54
N ASN A 107 0.39 5.44 1.31
CA ASN A 107 0.78 4.47 0.30
C ASN A 107 0.69 4.97 -1.15
N ILE A 108 1.57 4.48 -2.01
CA ILE A 108 1.58 4.76 -3.45
C ILE A 108 1.36 3.44 -4.17
N THR A 109 0.35 3.38 -5.03
CA THR A 109 0.11 2.15 -5.80
C THR A 109 1.28 1.89 -6.77
N PRO A 110 1.76 0.65 -6.91
CA PRO A 110 2.81 0.33 -7.86
C PRO A 110 2.44 0.68 -9.31
N ALA A 111 3.38 1.29 -10.04
CA ALA A 111 3.16 1.76 -11.42
C ALA A 111 2.69 0.63 -12.35
N ARG A 112 3.27 -0.58 -12.19
CA ARG A 112 2.94 -1.80 -12.94
C ARG A 112 1.46 -2.15 -12.97
N LEU A 113 0.71 -1.80 -11.92
CA LEU A 113 -0.72 -2.07 -11.86
C LEU A 113 -1.53 -1.17 -12.82
N PHE A 114 -0.94 -0.08 -13.33
CA PHE A 114 -1.58 0.85 -14.27
C PHE A 114 -1.04 0.76 -15.70
N GLU A 115 0.11 0.16 -15.95
CA GLU A 115 0.79 0.23 -17.26
C GLU A 115 -0.06 -0.26 -18.44
N GLY A 116 -0.93 -1.24 -18.23
CA GLY A 116 -1.85 -1.76 -19.24
C GLY A 116 -3.06 -0.86 -19.57
N PHE A 117 -3.35 0.15 -18.75
CA PHE A 117 -4.55 0.99 -18.90
C PHE A 117 -4.24 2.50 -18.91
N GLU A 118 -3.35 2.97 -18.04
CA GLU A 118 -3.17 4.39 -17.71
C GLU A 118 -1.69 4.76 -17.55
N ARG A 119 -0.94 4.82 -18.65
CA ARG A 119 0.50 5.13 -18.66
C ARG A 119 0.91 6.42 -17.93
N ASN A 120 0.06 7.47 -17.98
CA ASN A 120 0.34 8.72 -17.26
C ASN A 120 0.22 8.55 -15.74
N VAL A 121 -0.73 7.72 -15.28
CA VAL A 121 -0.89 7.40 -13.85
C VAL A 121 0.27 6.53 -13.37
N ALA A 122 0.72 5.57 -14.18
CA ALA A 122 1.92 4.80 -13.89
C ALA A 122 3.15 5.70 -13.65
N ARG A 123 3.41 6.64 -14.58
CA ARG A 123 4.51 7.63 -14.43
C ARG A 123 4.37 8.52 -13.19
N ALA A 124 3.14 8.95 -12.87
CA ALA A 124 2.88 9.74 -11.67
C ALA A 124 3.11 8.92 -10.38
N CYS A 125 2.85 7.61 -10.38
CA CYS A 125 3.20 6.74 -9.26
C CYS A 125 4.73 6.65 -9.05
N ASP A 126 5.50 6.55 -10.13
CA ASP A 126 6.98 6.60 -10.05
C ASP A 126 7.47 7.95 -9.53
N ALA A 127 6.95 9.05 -10.09
CA ALA A 127 7.28 10.40 -9.64
C ALA A 127 6.93 10.61 -8.16
N ALA A 128 5.80 10.08 -7.69
CA ALA A 128 5.42 10.11 -6.28
C ALA A 128 6.43 9.37 -5.38
N ARG A 129 7.02 8.26 -5.85
CA ARG A 129 8.08 7.55 -5.12
C ARG A 129 9.39 8.33 -5.10
N ASP A 130 9.73 9.00 -6.20
CA ASP A 130 10.89 9.89 -6.24
C ASP A 130 10.71 11.10 -5.29
N GLU A 131 9.51 11.68 -5.23
CA GLU A 131 9.15 12.72 -4.26
C GLU A 131 9.25 12.20 -2.83
N LEU A 132 8.80 10.97 -2.56
CA LEU A 132 8.93 10.34 -1.23
C LEU A 132 10.40 10.26 -0.79
N ILE A 133 11.30 9.85 -1.68
CA ILE A 133 12.75 9.82 -1.41
C ILE A 133 13.30 11.23 -1.16
N ALA A 134 12.82 12.23 -1.92
CA ALA A 134 13.23 13.62 -1.77
C ALA A 134 12.70 14.29 -0.48
N LEU A 135 11.59 13.81 0.08
CA LEU A 135 11.04 14.25 1.37
C LEU A 135 11.82 13.72 2.57
N ARG A 136 12.49 12.57 2.43
CA ARG A 136 13.25 11.92 3.52
C ARG A 136 14.17 12.87 4.31
N PRO A 137 15.06 13.67 3.70
CA PRO A 137 15.94 14.57 4.45
C PRO A 137 15.22 15.81 5.01
N LEU A 138 13.90 15.98 4.77
CA LEU A 138 13.15 17.15 5.19
C LEU A 138 12.26 16.88 6.41
N VAL A 139 12.09 15.62 6.82
CA VAL A 139 11.17 15.23 7.90
C VAL A 139 11.90 14.58 9.06
N GLU A 140 11.41 14.84 10.27
CA GLU A 140 11.95 14.28 11.51
C GLU A 140 11.32 12.92 11.87
N GLN A 141 10.08 12.69 11.41
CA GLN A 141 9.29 11.52 11.70
C GLN A 141 8.44 11.17 10.48
N ALA A 142 8.22 9.88 10.25
CA ALA A 142 7.28 9.39 9.25
C ALA A 142 6.31 8.40 9.88
N TRP A 143 5.05 8.48 9.46
CA TRP A 143 4.01 7.53 9.81
C TRP A 143 3.40 6.90 8.56
N ALA A 144 2.90 5.68 8.72
CA ALA A 144 2.00 5.04 7.76
C ALA A 144 0.79 4.43 8.47
N TYR A 145 -0.27 4.11 7.75
CA TYR A 145 -1.51 3.58 8.35
C TYR A 145 -1.60 2.06 8.45
N SER A 146 -0.62 1.38 7.86
CA SER A 146 -0.49 -0.07 7.92
C SER A 146 0.99 -0.42 8.06
N ARG A 147 1.26 -1.58 8.63
CA ARG A 147 2.61 -2.15 8.63
C ARG A 147 3.13 -2.25 7.20
N PHE A 148 2.28 -2.72 6.30
CA PHE A 148 2.57 -2.83 4.88
C PHE A 148 3.20 -1.55 4.31
N SER A 149 2.55 -0.39 4.54
CA SER A 149 3.05 0.90 4.06
C SER A 149 4.24 1.44 4.87
N ALA A 150 4.37 1.07 6.15
CA ALA A 150 5.51 1.45 6.98
C ALA A 150 6.81 0.79 6.49
N GLU A 151 6.74 -0.46 6.00
CA GLU A 151 7.91 -1.16 5.46
C GLU A 151 8.49 -0.45 4.23
N GLU A 152 7.64 0.13 3.36
CA GLU A 152 8.10 0.91 2.22
C GLU A 152 8.83 2.19 2.66
N LEU A 153 8.38 2.86 3.73
CA LEU A 153 9.08 4.01 4.31
C LEU A 153 10.46 3.63 4.85
N VAL A 154 10.58 2.50 5.56
CA VAL A 154 11.90 2.08 6.03
C VAL A 154 12.79 1.66 4.86
N ALA A 155 12.24 1.02 3.83
CA ALA A 155 12.95 0.72 2.59
C ALA A 155 13.41 1.98 1.85
N ALA A 156 12.63 3.07 1.90
CA ALA A 156 13.01 4.39 1.41
C ALA A 156 14.12 5.05 2.28
N GLY A 157 14.43 4.47 3.44
CA GLY A 157 15.51 4.89 4.34
C GLY A 157 15.09 5.95 5.36
N PHE A 158 13.80 6.10 5.65
CA PHE A 158 13.35 7.01 6.71
C PHE A 158 13.88 6.52 8.08
N PRO A 159 14.50 7.40 8.89
CA PRO A 159 15.17 7.00 10.13
C PRO A 159 14.19 6.67 11.27
N HIS A 160 13.03 7.31 11.27
CA HIS A 160 12.00 7.15 12.31
C HIS A 160 10.66 6.89 11.65
N VAL A 161 10.23 5.63 11.65
CA VAL A 161 8.98 5.17 11.07
C VAL A 161 8.11 4.56 12.16
N SER A 162 6.82 4.85 12.15
CA SER A 162 5.84 4.26 13.06
C SER A 162 4.49 4.10 12.36
N GLU A 163 3.63 3.22 12.85
CA GLU A 163 2.24 3.22 12.38
C GLU A 163 1.43 4.27 13.13
N LEU A 164 0.55 4.95 12.40
CA LEU A 164 -0.48 5.81 12.96
C LEU A 164 -1.82 5.07 12.85
N PRO A 165 -2.58 4.94 13.95
CA PRO A 165 -3.90 4.33 13.88
C PRO A 165 -4.78 5.06 12.85
N PHE A 166 -5.40 4.31 11.94
CA PHE A 166 -6.29 4.87 10.94
C PHE A 166 -7.64 5.22 11.58
N ALA A 167 -8.09 6.45 11.39
CA ALA A 167 -9.34 6.92 11.97
C ALA A 167 -10.53 6.64 11.09
N VAL A 168 -11.46 5.80 11.54
CA VAL A 168 -12.73 5.61 10.85
C VAL A 168 -13.80 6.34 11.64
N ASP A 169 -14.44 7.35 11.03
CA ASP A 169 -15.60 8.01 11.63
C ASP A 169 -16.82 7.10 11.49
N TRP A 170 -17.06 6.26 12.51
CA TRP A 170 -18.16 5.30 12.50
C TRP A 170 -19.54 5.97 12.37
N ASN A 171 -19.70 7.21 12.84
CA ASN A 171 -20.95 7.94 12.73
C ASN A 171 -21.30 8.27 11.27
N ALA A 172 -20.29 8.40 10.40
CA ALA A 172 -20.52 8.60 8.97
C ALA A 172 -21.19 7.38 8.31
N PHE A 173 -21.17 6.22 8.98
CA PHE A 173 -21.83 5.00 8.56
C PHE A 173 -23.18 4.79 9.26
N ASP A 174 -23.56 5.58 10.24
CA ASP A 174 -24.88 5.51 10.91
C ASP A 174 -25.94 6.32 10.14
N VAL A 175 -26.00 6.10 8.81
CA VAL A 175 -26.94 6.76 7.90
C VAL A 175 -28.04 5.78 7.54
N ALA A 176 -29.31 6.20 7.68
CA ALA A 176 -30.45 5.39 7.27
C ALA A 176 -30.36 5.04 5.77
N PRO A 177 -30.63 3.78 5.38
CA PRO A 177 -30.57 3.37 3.99
C PRO A 177 -31.63 4.09 3.16
N ASP A 178 -31.26 4.47 1.93
CA ASP A 178 -32.23 4.94 0.93
C ASP A 178 -33.29 3.85 0.70
N PRO A 179 -34.58 4.11 1.01
CA PRO A 179 -35.60 3.07 0.99
C PRO A 179 -35.95 2.59 -0.42
N LEU A 180 -35.85 3.46 -1.43
CA LEU A 180 -36.17 3.11 -2.82
C LEU A 180 -35.07 2.21 -3.39
N LEU A 181 -33.82 2.64 -3.28
CA LEU A 181 -32.69 1.82 -3.75
C LEU A 181 -32.63 0.49 -2.99
N ARG A 182 -32.90 0.48 -1.68
CA ARG A 182 -32.93 -0.75 -0.90
C ARG A 182 -33.99 -1.72 -1.44
N ALA A 183 -35.21 -1.24 -1.68
CA ALA A 183 -36.29 -2.07 -2.22
C ALA A 183 -35.97 -2.60 -3.64
N GLU A 184 -35.28 -1.81 -4.47
CA GLU A 184 -34.81 -2.25 -5.78
C GLU A 184 -33.74 -3.34 -5.69
N LEU A 185 -32.82 -3.24 -4.72
CA LEU A 185 -31.75 -4.22 -4.53
C LEU A 185 -32.21 -5.48 -3.78
N GLU A 186 -33.23 -5.41 -2.93
CA GLU A 186 -33.75 -6.57 -2.18
C GLU A 186 -34.77 -7.38 -3.02
N ASP A 187 -34.39 -7.82 -4.23
CA ASP A 187 -35.26 -8.54 -5.18
C ASP A 187 -35.48 -10.05 -4.87
N GLY A 188 -35.08 -10.47 -3.67
CA GLY A 188 -35.16 -11.84 -3.18
C GLY A 188 -33.99 -12.75 -3.58
N GLY A 189 -32.99 -12.24 -4.33
CA GLY A 189 -31.71 -12.92 -4.56
C GLY A 189 -30.57 -12.43 -3.65
N PRO A 190 -29.47 -13.18 -3.53
CA PRO A 190 -28.29 -12.72 -2.80
C PRO A 190 -27.55 -11.61 -3.57
N THR A 191 -27.03 -10.63 -2.84
CA THR A 191 -26.29 -9.49 -3.41
C THR A 191 -24.80 -9.60 -3.06
N LEU A 192 -23.95 -9.67 -4.08
CA LEU A 192 -22.51 -9.47 -3.95
C LEU A 192 -22.21 -7.98 -4.07
N LEU A 193 -21.53 -7.40 -3.09
CA LEU A 193 -21.19 -5.98 -3.07
C LEU A 193 -19.69 -5.77 -3.28
N PHE A 194 -19.34 -4.79 -4.11
CA PHE A 194 -18.02 -4.18 -4.15
C PHE A 194 -18.16 -2.66 -4.01
N VAL A 195 -17.30 -2.03 -3.22
CA VAL A 195 -17.27 -0.57 -3.03
C VAL A 195 -15.88 -0.01 -3.35
N GLY A 196 -15.81 0.93 -4.29
CA GLY A 196 -14.57 1.60 -4.65
C GLY A 196 -14.55 2.17 -6.06
N ARG A 197 -13.64 3.11 -6.30
CA ARG A 197 -13.39 3.66 -7.65
C ARG A 197 -12.93 2.55 -8.61
N ALA A 198 -13.37 2.61 -9.85
CA ALA A 198 -12.90 1.71 -10.89
C ALA A 198 -11.48 2.10 -11.34
N VAL A 199 -10.48 1.57 -10.66
CA VAL A 199 -9.06 1.69 -11.02
C VAL A 199 -8.43 0.30 -11.14
N PRO A 200 -7.46 0.09 -12.05
CA PRO A 200 -6.86 -1.22 -12.31
C PRO A 200 -6.37 -1.98 -11.07
N SER A 201 -5.80 -1.28 -10.08
CA SER A 201 -5.30 -1.90 -8.85
C SER A 201 -6.39 -2.54 -7.99
N LYS A 202 -7.65 -2.16 -8.16
CA LYS A 202 -8.78 -2.76 -7.43
C LYS A 202 -9.36 -4.02 -8.09
N ARG A 203 -8.93 -4.34 -9.31
CA ARG A 203 -9.32 -5.54 -10.06
C ARG A 203 -10.82 -5.81 -10.07
N MET A 204 -11.58 -4.77 -10.41
CA MET A 204 -13.03 -4.89 -10.58
C MET A 204 -13.39 -5.91 -11.69
N ASP A 205 -12.47 -6.16 -12.62
CA ASP A 205 -12.54 -7.24 -13.60
C ASP A 205 -12.47 -8.65 -12.98
N ASP A 206 -11.62 -8.86 -11.96
CA ASP A 206 -11.61 -10.13 -11.22
C ASP A 206 -12.93 -10.29 -10.45
N VAL A 207 -13.48 -9.22 -9.86
CA VAL A 207 -14.81 -9.23 -9.21
C VAL A 207 -15.92 -9.64 -10.18
N LEU A 208 -15.93 -9.07 -11.40
CA LEU A 208 -16.91 -9.42 -12.44
C LEU A 208 -16.82 -10.92 -12.80
N ARG A 209 -15.61 -11.44 -13.01
CA ARG A 209 -15.40 -12.84 -13.37
C ARG A 209 -15.83 -13.79 -12.24
N VAL A 210 -15.45 -13.48 -11.00
CA VAL A 210 -15.86 -14.25 -9.81
C VAL A 210 -17.38 -14.26 -9.68
N PHE A 211 -18.02 -13.09 -9.80
CA PHE A 211 -19.48 -12.98 -9.76
C PHE A 211 -20.15 -13.84 -10.83
N THR A 212 -19.72 -13.74 -12.09
CA THR A 212 -20.33 -14.51 -13.18
C THR A 212 -20.19 -16.02 -12.95
N ALA A 213 -19.04 -16.47 -12.44
CA ALA A 213 -18.85 -17.87 -12.05
C ALA A 213 -19.80 -18.28 -10.91
N TRP A 214 -19.86 -17.50 -9.84
CA TRP A 214 -20.69 -17.79 -8.68
C TRP A 214 -22.19 -17.76 -9.00
N GLN A 215 -22.65 -16.78 -9.77
CA GLN A 215 -24.04 -16.68 -10.22
C GLN A 215 -24.45 -17.90 -11.04
N ARG A 216 -23.64 -18.31 -12.04
CA ARG A 216 -24.00 -19.41 -12.95
C ARG A 216 -23.95 -20.77 -12.27
N LEU A 217 -23.02 -20.97 -11.35
CA LEU A 217 -22.77 -22.29 -10.75
C LEU A 217 -23.55 -22.52 -9.45
N TYR A 218 -23.81 -21.47 -8.68
CA TYR A 218 -24.30 -21.61 -7.31
C TYR A 218 -25.52 -20.74 -7.00
N GLN A 219 -25.61 -19.54 -7.55
CA GLN A 219 -26.68 -18.58 -7.22
C GLN A 219 -27.29 -17.91 -8.46
N PRO A 220 -28.17 -18.58 -9.23
CA PRO A 220 -28.71 -18.05 -10.48
C PRO A 220 -29.49 -16.74 -10.33
N ARG A 221 -30.04 -16.49 -9.13
CA ARG A 221 -30.76 -15.25 -8.78
C ARG A 221 -29.84 -14.17 -8.20
N ALA A 222 -28.55 -14.40 -8.07
CA ALA A 222 -27.64 -13.41 -7.53
C ALA A 222 -27.53 -12.17 -8.41
N GLN A 223 -27.18 -11.06 -7.78
CA GLN A 223 -26.78 -9.83 -8.46
C GLN A 223 -25.45 -9.30 -7.89
N LEU A 224 -24.75 -8.50 -8.69
CA LEU A 224 -23.56 -7.77 -8.28
C LEU A 224 -23.86 -6.29 -8.28
N VAL A 225 -23.64 -5.65 -7.14
CA VAL A 225 -23.72 -4.20 -6.98
C VAL A 225 -22.32 -3.64 -6.84
N ILE A 226 -21.99 -2.67 -7.69
CA ILE A 226 -20.73 -1.95 -7.66
C ILE A 226 -21.01 -0.48 -7.39
N ALA A 227 -20.62 -0.03 -6.20
CA ALA A 227 -20.76 1.36 -5.77
C ALA A 227 -19.39 2.06 -5.82
N GLY A 228 -19.26 3.06 -6.68
CA GLY A 228 -18.04 3.84 -6.83
C GLY A 228 -17.90 4.43 -8.23
N TYR A 229 -17.09 5.49 -8.34
CA TYR A 229 -16.90 6.18 -9.61
C TYR A 229 -16.36 5.23 -10.69
N LEU A 230 -17.13 5.09 -11.77
CA LEU A 230 -16.81 4.35 -12.97
C LEU A 230 -17.19 5.22 -14.16
N ASN A 231 -16.29 5.34 -15.13
CA ASN A 231 -16.52 6.14 -16.33
C ASN A 231 -16.14 5.34 -17.57
N ARG A 232 -17.13 5.04 -18.43
CA ARG A 232 -16.97 4.29 -19.68
C ARG A 232 -15.93 4.91 -20.63
N ALA A 233 -15.70 6.23 -20.56
CA ALA A 233 -14.73 6.91 -21.42
C ALA A 233 -13.26 6.69 -20.98
N THR A 234 -13.02 6.17 -19.78
CA THR A 234 -11.66 5.81 -19.32
C THR A 234 -11.25 4.45 -19.91
N PRO A 235 -9.95 4.19 -20.17
CA PRO A 235 -9.50 2.91 -20.72
C PRO A 235 -9.94 1.70 -19.88
N TYR A 236 -9.77 1.77 -18.56
CA TYR A 236 -10.21 0.70 -17.67
C TYR A 236 -11.73 0.61 -17.58
N GLY A 237 -12.45 1.73 -17.57
CA GLY A 237 -13.91 1.72 -17.59
C GLY A 237 -14.49 1.09 -18.86
N ALA A 238 -13.98 1.46 -20.05
CA ALA A 238 -14.35 0.84 -21.32
C ALA A 238 -14.13 -0.68 -21.29
N TYR A 239 -12.97 -1.11 -20.77
CA TYR A 239 -12.66 -2.52 -20.56
C TYR A 239 -13.68 -3.23 -19.67
N LEU A 240 -14.05 -2.66 -18.52
CA LEU A 240 -15.02 -3.25 -17.60
C LEU A 240 -16.42 -3.36 -18.21
N TYR A 241 -16.87 -2.36 -18.96
CA TYR A 241 -18.14 -2.42 -19.66
C TYR A 241 -18.15 -3.49 -20.76
N GLY A 242 -17.09 -3.54 -21.58
CA GLY A 242 -16.95 -4.59 -22.61
C GLY A 242 -16.85 -5.98 -22.00
N LEU A 243 -16.17 -6.14 -20.86
CA LEU A 243 -16.10 -7.40 -20.12
C LEU A 243 -17.47 -7.80 -19.58
N LYS A 244 -18.25 -6.87 -19.01
CA LYS A 244 -19.62 -7.13 -18.56
C LYS A 244 -20.50 -7.64 -19.71
N GLU A 245 -20.42 -6.99 -20.88
CA GLU A 245 -21.16 -7.37 -22.09
C GLU A 245 -20.74 -8.77 -22.59
N MET A 246 -19.43 -9.02 -22.71
CA MET A 246 -18.87 -10.32 -23.11
C MET A 246 -19.30 -11.46 -22.18
N LEU A 247 -19.33 -11.21 -20.86
CA LEU A 247 -19.75 -12.18 -19.87
C LEU A 247 -21.27 -12.38 -19.84
N GLY A 248 -22.07 -11.58 -20.55
CA GLY A 248 -23.53 -11.62 -20.46
C GLY A 248 -24.04 -11.38 -19.04
N ALA A 249 -23.34 -10.54 -18.27
CA ALA A 249 -23.59 -10.36 -16.85
C ALA A 249 -24.69 -9.30 -16.61
N GLU A 250 -25.94 -9.65 -16.95
CA GLU A 250 -27.07 -8.71 -16.95
C GLU A 250 -27.42 -8.17 -15.55
N ARG A 251 -27.30 -9.01 -14.52
CA ARG A 251 -27.57 -8.66 -13.10
C ARG A 251 -26.37 -7.98 -12.41
N VAL A 252 -25.61 -7.17 -13.16
CA VAL A 252 -24.51 -6.35 -12.66
C VAL A 252 -24.90 -4.88 -12.72
N HIS A 253 -24.94 -4.23 -11.56
CA HIS A 253 -25.37 -2.84 -11.38
C HIS A 253 -24.15 -1.96 -11.08
N PHE A 254 -23.72 -1.18 -12.07
CA PHE A 254 -22.73 -0.12 -11.87
C PHE A 254 -23.45 1.16 -11.43
N LEU A 255 -23.43 1.48 -10.14
CA LEU A 255 -24.17 2.62 -9.59
C LEU A 255 -23.43 3.96 -9.76
N GLY A 256 -22.12 3.93 -10.01
CA GLY A 256 -21.31 5.14 -10.05
C GLY A 256 -21.10 5.73 -8.65
N ARG A 257 -20.96 7.06 -8.55
CA ARG A 257 -20.89 7.75 -7.26
C ARG A 257 -22.26 7.72 -6.59
N VAL A 258 -22.30 7.26 -5.34
CA VAL A 258 -23.53 7.14 -4.54
C VAL A 258 -23.49 8.07 -3.33
N SER A 259 -24.67 8.49 -2.85
CA SER A 259 -24.81 9.21 -1.59
C SER A 259 -24.56 8.29 -0.39
N ALA A 260 -24.41 8.85 0.82
CA ALA A 260 -24.26 8.05 2.04
C ALA A 260 -25.48 7.14 2.32
N ALA A 261 -26.70 7.64 2.05
CA ALA A 261 -27.93 6.84 2.18
C ALA A 261 -28.00 5.70 1.16
N GLN A 262 -27.58 5.96 -0.09
CA GLN A 262 -27.50 4.94 -1.13
C GLN A 262 -26.42 3.90 -0.83
N LEU A 263 -25.24 4.32 -0.34
CA LEU A 263 -24.20 3.39 0.11
C LEU A 263 -24.69 2.52 1.28
N SER A 264 -25.42 3.12 2.24
CA SER A 264 -26.07 2.40 3.33
C SER A 264 -27.07 1.37 2.83
N ALA A 265 -27.86 1.69 1.80
CA ALA A 265 -28.76 0.74 1.15
C ALA A 265 -28.00 -0.41 0.46
N CYS A 266 -26.89 -0.13 -0.21
CA CYS A 266 -26.05 -1.16 -0.82
C CYS A 266 -25.52 -2.15 0.22
N TYR A 267 -25.00 -1.67 1.35
CA TYR A 267 -24.55 -2.53 2.45
C TYR A 267 -25.69 -3.30 3.11
N ALA A 268 -26.86 -2.66 3.28
CA ALA A 268 -28.03 -3.33 3.86
C ALA A 268 -28.55 -4.49 3.01
N ALA A 269 -28.50 -4.36 1.68
CA ALA A 269 -28.91 -5.40 0.75
C ALA A 269 -27.82 -6.49 0.54
N ALA A 270 -26.56 -6.20 0.91
CA ALA A 270 -25.43 -7.08 0.63
C ALA A 270 -25.47 -8.38 1.45
N SER A 271 -25.36 -9.51 0.76
CA SER A 271 -25.22 -10.84 1.38
C SER A 271 -23.77 -11.18 1.71
N VAL A 272 -22.84 -10.61 0.94
CA VAL A 272 -21.39 -10.74 1.06
C VAL A 272 -20.71 -9.55 0.36
N TYR A 273 -19.60 -9.08 0.92
CA TYR A 273 -18.72 -8.09 0.33
C TYR A 273 -17.49 -8.80 -0.25
N LEU A 274 -17.16 -8.51 -1.52
CA LEU A 274 -15.98 -9.05 -2.19
C LEU A 274 -15.04 -7.93 -2.63
N SER A 275 -13.76 -8.02 -2.28
CA SER A 275 -12.69 -7.18 -2.83
C SER A 275 -11.61 -8.03 -3.47
N MET A 276 -11.30 -7.83 -4.74
CA MET A 276 -10.18 -8.51 -5.41
C MET A 276 -8.95 -7.59 -5.59
N SER A 277 -8.89 -6.52 -4.80
CA SER A 277 -7.85 -5.49 -4.93
C SER A 277 -6.46 -6.07 -4.75
N ARG A 278 -5.53 -5.74 -5.66
CA ARG A 278 -4.11 -6.12 -5.59
C ARG A 278 -3.30 -5.18 -4.73
N HIS A 279 -3.83 -4.01 -4.43
CA HIS A 279 -3.12 -3.01 -3.65
C HIS A 279 -4.10 -2.10 -2.91
N GLU A 280 -4.07 -2.19 -1.58
CA GLU A 280 -4.79 -1.30 -0.66
C GLU A 280 -3.81 -0.88 0.45
N GLY A 281 -3.73 0.42 0.73
CA GLY A 281 -2.93 0.94 1.86
C GLY A 281 -3.59 0.73 3.22
N PHE A 282 -4.92 0.56 3.23
CA PHE A 282 -5.70 0.20 4.40
C PHE A 282 -6.99 -0.53 3.99
N GLY A 283 -7.80 0.03 3.08
CA GLY A 283 -9.02 -0.63 2.58
C GLY A 283 -10.25 -0.43 3.45
N VAL A 284 -10.61 0.84 3.71
CA VAL A 284 -11.78 1.25 4.53
C VAL A 284 -13.07 0.49 4.19
N PRO A 285 -13.45 0.25 2.93
CA PRO A 285 -14.68 -0.47 2.60
C PRO A 285 -14.80 -1.89 3.18
N LEU A 286 -13.67 -2.54 3.49
CA LEU A 286 -13.66 -3.83 4.21
C LEU A 286 -14.25 -3.65 5.61
N LEU A 287 -13.81 -2.61 6.31
CA LEU A 287 -14.28 -2.31 7.66
C LEU A 287 -15.71 -1.78 7.68
N GLU A 288 -16.13 -1.06 6.63
CA GLU A 288 -17.53 -0.65 6.44
C GLU A 288 -18.45 -1.87 6.33
N ALA A 289 -18.06 -2.86 5.52
CA ALA A 289 -18.77 -4.13 5.42
C ALA A 289 -18.82 -4.86 6.78
N MET A 290 -17.67 -4.91 7.48
CA MET A 290 -17.58 -5.51 8.82
C MET A 290 -18.51 -4.85 9.83
N HIS A 291 -18.54 -3.51 9.85
CA HIS A 291 -19.36 -2.72 10.74
C HIS A 291 -20.86 -2.93 10.48
N ARG A 292 -21.25 -3.15 9.21
CA ARG A 292 -22.62 -3.45 8.80
C ARG A 292 -23.01 -4.92 8.91
N GLY A 293 -22.15 -5.77 9.48
CA GLY A 293 -22.41 -7.21 9.62
C GLY A 293 -22.44 -7.96 8.28
N VAL A 294 -21.83 -7.40 7.23
CA VAL A 294 -21.72 -8.04 5.92
C VAL A 294 -20.45 -8.91 5.91
N PRO A 295 -20.58 -10.22 5.61
CA PRO A 295 -19.43 -11.12 5.46
C PRO A 295 -18.39 -10.59 4.47
N VAL A 296 -17.11 -10.54 4.85
CA VAL A 296 -16.03 -10.04 3.99
C VAL A 296 -15.19 -11.17 3.42
N VAL A 297 -15.12 -11.24 2.10
CA VAL A 297 -14.13 -12.02 1.35
C VAL A 297 -13.23 -11.05 0.58
N ALA A 298 -11.92 -11.19 0.70
CA ALA A 298 -11.01 -10.33 -0.01
C ALA A 298 -9.75 -11.05 -0.50
N TYR A 299 -9.24 -10.68 -1.67
CA TYR A 299 -7.89 -11.01 -2.08
C TYR A 299 -6.94 -10.30 -1.13
N GLY A 300 -6.21 -11.05 -0.31
CA GLY A 300 -5.53 -10.40 0.81
C GLY A 300 -4.17 -9.79 0.44
N ALA A 301 -4.06 -9.10 -0.67
CA ALA A 301 -2.82 -8.40 -0.99
C ALA A 301 -2.62 -7.17 -0.08
N ALA A 302 -1.37 -6.73 0.03
CA ALA A 302 -0.99 -5.47 0.68
C ALA A 302 -1.53 -5.38 2.13
N ALA A 303 -2.19 -4.27 2.51
CA ALA A 303 -2.71 -4.11 3.87
C ALA A 303 -4.02 -4.86 4.14
N VAL A 304 -4.64 -5.52 3.15
CA VAL A 304 -5.97 -6.14 3.30
C VAL A 304 -6.04 -7.14 4.47
N PRO A 305 -5.11 -8.09 4.65
CA PRO A 305 -5.16 -9.06 5.75
C PRO A 305 -5.01 -8.40 7.11
N GLU A 306 -4.09 -7.43 7.21
CA GLU A 306 -3.86 -6.63 8.41
C GLU A 306 -5.12 -5.87 8.80
N THR A 307 -5.77 -5.21 7.84
CA THR A 307 -7.02 -4.48 8.04
C THR A 307 -8.12 -5.39 8.54
N MET A 308 -8.31 -6.56 7.92
CA MET A 308 -9.29 -7.53 8.36
C MET A 308 -8.93 -8.14 9.72
N GLY A 309 -7.66 -8.21 10.09
CA GLY A 309 -7.20 -8.72 11.39
C GLY A 309 -7.66 -10.15 11.68
N GLY A 310 -7.74 -11.00 10.65
CA GLY A 310 -8.25 -12.37 10.74
C GLY A 310 -9.77 -12.50 10.86
N ALA A 311 -10.52 -11.39 10.76
CA ALA A 311 -11.98 -11.38 10.89
C ALA A 311 -12.73 -11.53 9.56
N GLY A 312 -12.07 -11.98 8.49
CA GLY A 312 -12.69 -12.20 7.19
C GLY A 312 -11.93 -13.29 6.43
N VAL A 313 -12.39 -13.64 5.23
CA VAL A 313 -11.69 -14.62 4.40
C VAL A 313 -10.70 -13.91 3.47
N ALA A 314 -9.41 -14.11 3.70
CA ALA A 314 -8.34 -13.70 2.79
C ALA A 314 -8.05 -14.83 1.78
N THR A 315 -8.38 -14.62 0.50
CA THR A 315 -8.02 -15.56 -0.57
C THR A 315 -6.63 -15.24 -1.13
N LEU A 316 -5.84 -16.27 -1.47
CA LEU A 316 -4.58 -16.14 -2.23
C LEU A 316 -4.75 -16.36 -3.72
N THR A 317 -5.86 -16.99 -4.10
CA THR A 317 -6.19 -17.26 -5.49
C THR A 317 -7.04 -16.13 -6.05
N ASN A 318 -6.73 -15.75 -7.27
CA ASN A 318 -7.56 -14.88 -8.10
C ASN A 318 -8.31 -15.67 -9.18
N GLU A 319 -8.30 -17.00 -9.12
CA GLU A 319 -9.02 -17.85 -10.06
C GLU A 319 -10.53 -17.76 -9.80
N PRO A 320 -11.33 -17.29 -10.78
CA PRO A 320 -12.73 -16.99 -10.56
C PRO A 320 -13.56 -18.16 -10.01
N LEU A 321 -13.27 -19.38 -10.47
CA LEU A 321 -13.99 -20.58 -10.06
C LEU A 321 -13.69 -20.97 -8.60
N GLU A 322 -12.46 -20.74 -8.13
CA GLU A 322 -12.07 -21.07 -6.76
C GLU A 322 -12.67 -20.10 -5.76
N VAL A 323 -12.62 -18.80 -6.07
CA VAL A 323 -13.26 -17.78 -5.23
C VAL A 323 -14.79 -17.95 -5.25
N ALA A 324 -15.39 -18.32 -6.39
CA ALA A 324 -16.83 -18.63 -6.46
C ALA A 324 -17.22 -19.82 -5.56
N ARG A 325 -16.39 -20.87 -5.50
CA ARG A 325 -16.58 -22.01 -4.57
C ARG A 325 -16.49 -21.57 -3.12
N LEU A 326 -15.55 -20.68 -2.79
CA LEU A 326 -15.40 -20.12 -1.46
C LEU A 326 -16.63 -19.32 -1.03
N LEU A 327 -17.17 -18.49 -1.92
CA LEU A 327 -18.45 -17.79 -1.69
C LEU A 327 -19.59 -18.78 -1.44
N ALA A 328 -19.71 -19.82 -2.27
CA ALA A 328 -20.74 -20.84 -2.11
C ALA A 328 -20.60 -21.64 -0.80
N ALA A 329 -19.37 -21.92 -0.35
CA ALA A 329 -19.12 -22.60 0.92
C ALA A 329 -19.56 -21.72 2.11
N LEU A 330 -19.21 -20.44 2.09
CA LEU A 330 -19.62 -19.47 3.11
C LEU A 330 -21.15 -19.32 3.21
N GLU A 331 -21.86 -19.38 2.08
CA GLU A 331 -23.32 -19.31 2.07
C GLU A 331 -24.01 -20.56 2.61
N ARG A 332 -23.41 -21.74 2.36
CA ARG A 332 -23.95 -23.04 2.80
C ARG A 332 -23.74 -23.31 4.28
N ASP A 333 -22.86 -22.56 4.94
CA ASP A 333 -22.56 -22.72 6.36
C ASP A 333 -22.95 -21.46 7.18
N PRO A 334 -24.19 -21.41 7.69
CA PRO A 334 -24.64 -20.33 8.55
C PRO A 334 -23.85 -20.21 9.87
N ALA A 335 -23.23 -21.30 10.36
CA ALA A 335 -22.43 -21.25 11.57
C ALA A 335 -21.12 -20.50 11.31
N LEU A 336 -20.41 -20.86 10.24
CA LEU A 336 -19.21 -20.15 9.78
C LEU A 336 -19.50 -18.66 9.54
N LYS A 337 -20.61 -18.33 8.86
CA LYS A 337 -21.03 -16.94 8.64
C LYS A 337 -21.24 -16.18 9.94
N ARG A 338 -21.90 -16.77 10.94
CA ARG A 338 -22.10 -16.14 12.26
C ARG A 338 -20.80 -15.94 13.02
N GLU A 339 -19.91 -16.93 13.03
CA GLU A 339 -18.59 -16.84 13.65
C GLU A 339 -17.76 -15.72 13.02
N MET A 340 -17.77 -15.63 11.69
CA MET A 340 -17.07 -14.57 10.97
C MET A 340 -17.64 -13.19 11.31
N ILE A 341 -18.97 -13.01 11.29
CA ILE A 341 -19.59 -11.73 11.66
C ILE A 341 -19.25 -11.33 13.11
N ALA A 342 -19.24 -12.29 14.05
CA ALA A 342 -18.84 -12.02 15.44
C ALA A 342 -17.37 -11.55 15.53
N ALA A 343 -16.46 -12.18 14.79
CA ALA A 343 -15.07 -11.74 14.68
C ALA A 343 -14.95 -10.34 14.04
N GLN A 344 -15.76 -10.04 13.01
CA GLN A 344 -15.80 -8.74 12.34
C GLN A 344 -16.22 -7.62 13.31
N HIS A 345 -17.27 -7.86 14.10
CA HIS A 345 -17.70 -6.91 15.13
C HIS A 345 -16.62 -6.70 16.18
N ALA A 346 -15.94 -7.76 16.64
CA ALA A 346 -14.82 -7.64 17.58
C ALA A 346 -13.64 -6.84 16.99
N ARG A 347 -13.35 -7.02 15.69
CA ARG A 347 -12.33 -6.25 14.98
C ARG A 347 -12.68 -4.77 14.91
N VAL A 348 -13.91 -4.43 14.49
CA VAL A 348 -14.39 -3.04 14.40
C VAL A 348 -14.41 -2.37 15.77
N ALA A 349 -14.82 -3.08 16.84
CA ALA A 349 -14.84 -2.53 18.20
C ALA A 349 -13.45 -2.07 18.69
N ARG A 350 -12.39 -2.79 18.32
CA ARG A 350 -10.99 -2.39 18.64
C ARG A 350 -10.56 -1.12 17.92
N LEU A 351 -11.21 -0.78 16.81
CA LEU A 351 -10.99 0.43 16.02
C LEU A 351 -11.99 1.54 16.39
N GLY A 352 -12.59 1.46 17.58
CA GLY A 352 -13.54 2.46 18.08
C GLY A 352 -12.95 3.87 18.19
N GLN A 353 -13.81 4.88 17.99
CA GLN A 353 -13.43 6.29 17.88
C GLN A 353 -12.53 6.79 19.02
N ALA A 354 -12.88 6.47 20.28
CA ALA A 354 -12.12 6.93 21.46
C ALA A 354 -10.74 6.27 21.54
N SER A 355 -10.68 4.94 21.40
CA SER A 355 -9.42 4.19 21.40
C SER A 355 -8.46 4.65 20.31
N VAL A 356 -8.99 4.94 19.11
CA VAL A 356 -8.19 5.50 18.02
C VAL A 356 -7.70 6.91 18.33
N ALA A 357 -8.56 7.79 18.86
CA ALA A 357 -8.14 9.15 19.20
C ALA A 357 -7.01 9.17 20.25
N ASP A 358 -7.08 8.30 21.26
CA ASP A 358 -6.04 8.17 22.29
C ASP A 358 -4.75 7.61 21.68
N ALA A 359 -4.83 6.54 20.88
CA ALA A 359 -3.64 5.97 20.24
C ALA A 359 -2.98 6.91 19.21
N VAL A 360 -3.77 7.73 18.49
CA VAL A 360 -3.24 8.80 17.63
C VAL A 360 -2.55 9.87 18.47
N ARG A 361 -3.12 10.25 19.61
CA ARG A 361 -2.47 11.20 20.54
C ARG A 361 -1.12 10.67 21.01
N ASP A 362 -1.08 9.44 21.50
CA ASP A 362 0.13 8.82 22.02
C ASP A 362 1.23 8.73 20.94
N SER A 363 0.85 8.43 19.70
CA SER A 363 1.78 8.36 18.57
C SER A 363 2.31 9.74 18.15
N LEU A 364 1.46 10.77 18.13
CA LEU A 364 1.86 12.12 17.73
C LEU A 364 2.57 12.90 18.85
N GLN A 365 2.26 12.64 20.12
CA GLN A 365 2.73 13.46 21.25
C GLN A 365 4.25 13.63 21.34
N PRO A 366 5.09 12.59 21.11
CA PRO A 366 6.55 12.76 21.12
C PRO A 366 7.02 13.74 20.05
N PHE A 367 6.42 13.69 18.86
CA PHE A 367 6.68 14.67 17.81
C PHE A 367 6.14 16.04 18.21
N LEU A 368 4.92 16.17 18.74
CA LEU A 368 4.35 17.49 19.08
C LEU A 368 5.06 18.20 20.25
N ALA A 369 5.64 17.44 21.18
CA ALA A 369 6.35 17.95 22.36
C ALA A 369 7.84 18.20 22.13
N GLY A 370 8.42 17.67 21.05
CA GLY A 370 9.85 17.73 20.79
C GLY A 370 10.40 19.13 20.43
N THR A 371 11.71 19.28 20.54
CA THR A 371 12.48 20.35 19.91
C THR A 371 12.93 19.92 18.51
N PRO A 372 13.07 20.85 17.53
CA PRO A 372 13.55 20.53 16.19
C PRO A 372 14.87 19.75 16.26
N ARG A 373 14.93 18.59 15.60
CA ARG A 373 16.19 17.84 15.41
C ARG A 373 16.62 17.95 13.95
N PRO A 374 17.91 18.15 13.68
CA PRO A 374 18.41 18.02 12.32
C PRO A 374 18.17 16.57 11.85
N PRO A 375 17.67 16.37 10.62
CA PRO A 375 17.43 15.04 10.08
C PRO A 375 18.74 14.25 10.01
N GLU A 376 18.76 13.05 10.58
CA GLU A 376 19.91 12.17 10.50
C GLU A 376 20.04 11.62 9.07
N VAL A 377 21.02 12.14 8.32
CA VAL A 377 21.39 11.56 7.03
C VAL A 377 22.33 10.39 7.29
N ARG A 378 21.81 9.16 7.32
CA ARG A 378 22.66 7.97 7.23
C ARG A 378 23.24 7.87 5.82
N ALA A 379 24.45 8.39 5.63
CA ALA A 379 25.25 8.07 4.47
C ALA A 379 26.01 6.76 4.71
N ARG A 380 25.82 5.76 3.85
CA ARG A 380 26.86 4.79 3.55
C ARG A 380 27.14 4.82 2.04
N ALA A 381 28.43 4.77 1.72
CA ALA A 381 28.94 4.72 0.37
C ALA A 381 28.93 3.27 -0.14
N GLY A 382 28.52 3.08 -1.40
CA GLY A 382 28.85 1.92 -2.22
C GLY A 382 28.27 0.56 -1.82
N ASP A 383 26.99 0.46 -1.47
CA ASP A 383 26.38 -0.84 -1.15
C ASP A 383 26.00 -1.61 -2.43
N VAL A 384 26.51 -2.84 -2.59
CA VAL A 384 26.06 -3.80 -3.62
C VAL A 384 24.83 -4.52 -3.06
N ASN A 385 23.68 -4.45 -3.71
CA ASN A 385 22.51 -5.23 -3.30
C ASN A 385 22.49 -6.58 -4.01
N LEU A 386 22.56 -7.67 -3.27
CA LEU A 386 22.29 -9.02 -3.77
C LEU A 386 20.83 -9.36 -3.46
N VAL A 387 19.97 -9.50 -4.47
CA VAL A 387 18.57 -9.90 -4.33
C VAL A 387 18.48 -11.40 -4.48
N CYS A 388 18.26 -12.10 -3.37
CA CYS A 388 18.12 -13.56 -3.34
C CYS A 388 16.80 -13.96 -2.64
N PRO A 389 15.70 -14.14 -3.39
CA PRO A 389 14.36 -14.31 -2.83
C PRO A 389 14.19 -15.51 -1.90
N GLY A 390 14.85 -16.64 -2.22
CA GLY A 390 14.79 -17.86 -1.43
C GLY A 390 15.81 -17.93 -0.30
N PHE A 391 16.59 -16.87 -0.05
CA PHE A 391 17.73 -16.95 0.88
C PHE A 391 17.30 -17.33 2.31
N ALA A 392 16.19 -16.75 2.79
CA ALA A 392 15.73 -17.02 4.14
C ALA A 392 15.07 -18.39 4.31
N ALA A 393 14.24 -18.80 3.35
CA ALA A 393 13.55 -20.09 3.41
C ALA A 393 14.48 -21.29 3.07
N PHE A 394 15.43 -21.08 2.16
CA PHE A 394 16.31 -22.11 1.63
C PHE A 394 17.79 -21.65 1.69
N PRO A 395 18.37 -21.52 2.90
CA PRO A 395 19.72 -20.97 3.08
C PRO A 395 20.80 -21.81 2.37
N ASP A 396 20.54 -23.10 2.16
CA ASP A 396 21.48 -24.02 1.53
C ASP A 396 21.23 -24.22 0.04
N ALA A 397 20.24 -23.56 -0.58
CA ALA A 397 20.06 -23.61 -2.02
C ALA A 397 21.30 -23.10 -2.77
N PRO A 398 21.61 -23.58 -4.00
CA PRO A 398 22.79 -23.16 -4.75
C PRO A 398 22.96 -21.64 -4.87
N ALA A 399 21.87 -20.91 -5.16
CA ALA A 399 21.86 -19.45 -5.23
C ALA A 399 22.15 -18.79 -3.87
N SER A 400 21.60 -19.31 -2.78
CA SER A 400 21.83 -18.83 -1.41
C SER A 400 23.29 -19.03 -0.98
N ARG A 401 23.89 -20.20 -1.30
CA ARG A 401 25.31 -20.46 -1.03
C ARG A 401 26.22 -19.48 -1.79
N LEU A 402 25.92 -19.23 -3.06
CA LEU A 402 26.66 -18.23 -3.84
C LEU A 402 26.51 -16.83 -3.25
N ALA A 403 25.28 -16.41 -2.93
CA ALA A 403 25.02 -15.10 -2.32
C ALA A 403 25.78 -14.92 -0.99
N ARG A 404 25.87 -15.98 -0.17
CA ARG A 404 26.64 -15.98 1.08
C ARG A 404 28.13 -15.73 0.85
N ARG A 405 28.74 -16.47 -0.07
CA ARG A 405 30.16 -16.29 -0.40
C ARG A 405 30.45 -14.93 -1.04
N LEU A 406 29.54 -14.41 -1.85
CA LEU A 406 29.64 -13.05 -2.39
C LEU A 406 29.57 -11.99 -1.27
N ALA A 407 28.66 -12.15 -0.31
CA ALA A 407 28.56 -11.25 0.84
C ALA A 407 29.83 -11.27 1.70
N GLU A 408 30.47 -12.42 1.88
CA GLU A 408 31.75 -12.55 2.59
C GLU A 408 32.91 -11.84 1.86
N ARG A 409 32.91 -11.86 0.52
CA ARG A 409 33.98 -11.27 -0.30
C ARG A 409 33.76 -9.81 -0.67
N LEU A 410 32.57 -9.26 -0.45
CA LEU A 410 32.21 -7.89 -0.80
C LEU A 410 31.84 -7.13 0.49
N PRO A 411 32.75 -6.34 1.07
CA PRO A 411 32.56 -5.70 2.37
C PRO A 411 31.36 -4.73 2.47
N SER A 412 30.86 -4.25 1.33
CA SER A 412 29.69 -3.36 1.23
C SER A 412 28.44 -4.07 0.68
N CYS A 413 28.45 -5.40 0.61
CA CYS A 413 27.31 -6.14 0.12
C CYS A 413 26.15 -6.14 1.14
N ARG A 414 24.96 -5.84 0.64
CA ARG A 414 23.69 -6.03 1.33
C ARG A 414 22.92 -7.15 0.66
N LEU A 415 22.58 -8.17 1.43
CA LEU A 415 21.74 -9.25 0.95
C LEU A 415 20.27 -8.91 1.21
N LEU A 416 19.47 -8.92 0.16
CA LEU A 416 18.04 -8.61 0.13
C LEU A 416 17.26 -9.89 -0.17
N THR A 417 16.19 -10.14 0.58
CA THR A 417 15.33 -11.32 0.40
C THR A 417 13.88 -11.00 0.72
N LEU A 418 12.95 -11.87 0.36
CA LEU A 418 11.57 -11.77 0.82
C LEU A 418 11.45 -12.41 2.21
N ASP A 419 10.73 -11.77 3.12
CA ASP A 419 10.52 -12.28 4.48
C ASP A 419 9.57 -13.49 4.45
N PRO A 420 10.02 -14.70 4.82
CA PRO A 420 9.17 -15.90 4.76
C PRO A 420 8.33 -16.09 6.03
N SER A 421 8.49 -15.24 7.04
CA SER A 421 7.78 -15.35 8.33
C SER A 421 7.74 -13.99 9.01
N PRO A 422 6.81 -13.10 8.62
CA PRO A 422 6.64 -11.82 9.27
C PRO A 422 6.18 -12.07 10.71
N LEU A 423 7.08 -11.93 11.69
CA LEU A 423 6.66 -11.94 13.09
C LEU A 423 5.66 -10.79 13.33
N PRO A 424 4.62 -10.95 14.17
CA PRO A 424 3.52 -9.99 14.27
C PRO A 424 3.90 -8.57 14.74
N GLU A 425 5.03 -8.39 15.44
CA GLU A 425 5.29 -7.17 16.24
C GLU A 425 6.39 -6.24 15.70
N GLN A 426 7.09 -6.58 14.61
CA GLN A 426 8.22 -5.77 14.13
C GLN A 426 7.89 -5.06 12.80
N ARG A 427 7.82 -3.72 12.87
CA ARG A 427 7.39 -2.79 11.82
C ARG A 427 8.55 -2.28 10.94
N ALA A 428 9.56 -3.11 10.69
CA ALA A 428 10.75 -2.72 9.93
C ALA A 428 11.27 -3.88 9.06
N PRO A 429 11.83 -3.59 7.86
CA PRO A 429 12.73 -4.48 7.14
C PRO A 429 13.65 -5.20 8.12
N ARG A 430 13.49 -6.51 8.19
CA ARG A 430 14.12 -7.30 9.22
C ARG A 430 15.54 -7.63 8.79
N ALA A 431 16.51 -7.19 9.58
CA ALA A 431 17.87 -7.70 9.48
C ALA A 431 17.94 -9.04 10.21
N LEU A 432 17.89 -10.13 9.46
CA LEU A 432 18.10 -11.48 9.95
C LEU A 432 19.59 -11.82 9.97
N ILE A 433 19.99 -12.70 10.89
CA ILE A 433 21.31 -13.35 10.84
C ILE A 433 21.08 -14.80 10.41
N ILE A 434 21.47 -15.12 9.17
CA ILE A 434 21.33 -16.47 8.61
C ILE A 434 22.72 -16.92 8.15
N GLY A 435 23.23 -18.01 8.74
CA GLY A 435 24.57 -18.50 8.43
C GLY A 435 25.68 -17.46 8.65
N GLY A 436 25.56 -16.62 9.68
CA GLY A 436 26.52 -15.55 9.99
C GLY A 436 26.40 -14.28 9.15
N GLN A 437 25.57 -14.28 8.11
CA GLN A 437 25.35 -13.13 7.23
C GLN A 437 24.13 -12.31 7.66
N ARG A 438 24.24 -10.99 7.52
CA ARG A 438 23.11 -10.07 7.70
C ARG A 438 22.26 -10.05 6.44
N VAL A 439 21.01 -10.49 6.55
CA VAL A 439 20.03 -10.56 5.47
C VAL A 439 18.91 -9.56 5.73
N HIS A 440 18.60 -8.69 4.78
CA HIS A 440 17.47 -7.78 4.84
C HIS A 440 16.27 -8.42 4.18
N ALA A 441 15.26 -8.75 4.98
CA ALA A 441 14.03 -9.36 4.52
C ALA A 441 12.92 -8.30 4.35
N PHE A 442 12.16 -8.41 3.27
CA PHE A 442 11.05 -7.52 2.92
C PHE A 442 9.75 -8.29 2.86
N SER A 443 8.66 -7.77 3.42
CA SER A 443 7.35 -8.38 3.20
C SER A 443 6.89 -8.03 1.77
N PRO A 444 6.57 -9.03 0.94
CA PRO A 444 6.34 -8.79 -0.48
C PRO A 444 5.05 -8.00 -0.73
N ASP A 445 3.89 -8.49 -0.29
CA ASP A 445 2.57 -7.82 -0.13
C ASP A 445 1.57 -8.91 0.42
N GLU A 446 1.99 -9.80 1.32
CA GLU A 446 1.34 -11.10 1.60
C GLU A 446 -0.10 -11.06 2.15
N PRO A 447 -1.04 -11.81 1.55
CA PRO A 447 -2.09 -12.49 2.30
C PRO A 447 -1.62 -13.75 2.99
N LEU A 448 -2.07 -13.97 4.23
CA LEU A 448 -2.00 -15.27 4.91
C LEU A 448 -2.94 -16.28 4.23
N CYS A 449 -2.45 -17.48 3.89
CA CYS A 449 -3.31 -18.66 3.77
C CYS A 449 -2.62 -19.94 4.27
N ARG A 450 -3.47 -20.93 4.53
CA ARG A 450 -3.17 -22.23 5.15
C ARG A 450 -3.01 -23.38 4.13
N ASP A 451 -2.49 -23.14 2.92
CA ASP A 451 -2.27 -24.23 1.93
C ASP A 451 -0.87 -24.14 1.26
N PRO A 452 -0.04 -25.21 1.25
CA PRO A 452 1.41 -25.15 0.98
C PRO A 452 1.88 -25.16 -0.49
N ASP A 453 0.99 -25.32 -1.48
CA ASP A 453 1.40 -25.76 -2.83
C ASP A 453 1.09 -24.79 -4.00
N GLY A 454 0.70 -23.53 -3.76
CA GLY A 454 0.38 -22.55 -4.81
C GLY A 454 1.25 -21.28 -4.79
N GLU A 455 1.99 -21.02 -5.87
CA GLU A 455 2.75 -19.77 -6.12
C GLU A 455 1.81 -18.55 -6.17
N LEU A 456 2.21 -17.38 -5.64
CA LEU A 456 2.10 -16.03 -6.24
C LEU A 456 2.51 -14.91 -5.23
N PRO A 457 2.91 -13.70 -5.68
CA PRO A 457 3.72 -12.76 -4.89
C PRO A 457 3.22 -11.31 -4.71
N GLY A 458 3.99 -10.47 -3.99
CA GLY A 458 3.87 -9.00 -3.91
C GLY A 458 5.20 -8.22 -3.90
N SER A 459 5.22 -6.93 -4.25
CA SER A 459 6.42 -6.09 -4.36
C SER A 459 6.15 -4.57 -4.16
N SER A 460 6.39 -4.05 -2.96
CA SER A 460 6.48 -2.59 -2.71
C SER A 460 7.78 -2.18 -2.01
N SER A 461 8.20 -2.90 -0.96
CA SER A 461 9.42 -2.55 -0.21
C SER A 461 10.72 -2.90 -0.93
N LEU A 462 10.77 -4.00 -1.70
CA LEU A 462 11.96 -4.40 -2.45
C LEU A 462 12.29 -3.37 -3.55
N GLU A 463 11.27 -2.95 -4.31
CA GLU A 463 11.43 -1.94 -5.37
C GLU A 463 11.98 -0.64 -4.78
N MET A 464 11.42 -0.19 -3.66
CA MET A 464 11.87 1.02 -2.97
C MET A 464 13.31 0.91 -2.42
N ALA A 465 13.66 -0.23 -1.83
CA ALA A 465 15.03 -0.48 -1.35
C ALA A 465 16.05 -0.43 -2.51
N LEU A 466 15.66 -0.93 -3.69
CA LEU A 466 16.49 -0.89 -4.88
C LEU A 466 16.54 0.51 -5.51
N ARG A 467 15.43 1.26 -5.54
CA ARG A 467 15.40 2.68 -6.00
C ARG A 467 16.30 3.59 -5.17
N THR A 468 16.40 3.35 -3.87
CA THR A 468 17.28 4.11 -2.97
C THR A 468 18.73 3.60 -2.95
N SER A 469 19.02 2.49 -3.62
CA SER A 469 20.37 1.97 -3.78
C SER A 469 21.28 2.97 -4.49
N ARG A 470 22.53 3.04 -4.01
CA ARG A 470 23.62 3.80 -4.67
C ARG A 470 24.58 2.91 -5.46
N GLY A 471 24.51 1.59 -5.29
CA GLY A 471 25.37 0.62 -5.95
C GLY A 471 24.60 -0.43 -6.75
N PRO A 472 25.30 -1.44 -7.29
CA PRO A 472 24.72 -2.48 -8.13
C PRO A 472 23.53 -3.19 -7.48
N ALA A 473 22.64 -3.75 -8.29
CA ALA A 473 21.56 -4.64 -7.85
C ALA A 473 21.59 -5.97 -8.61
N VAL A 474 22.13 -7.01 -7.98
CA VAL A 474 22.42 -8.33 -8.55
C VAL A 474 21.32 -9.32 -8.14
N PHE A 475 20.62 -9.92 -9.11
CA PHE A 475 19.51 -10.86 -8.84
C PHE A 475 19.95 -12.33 -8.93
N LEU A 476 19.56 -13.15 -7.93
CA LEU A 476 19.96 -14.55 -7.77
C LEU A 476 18.77 -15.42 -7.26
N PRO A 477 18.15 -16.29 -8.10
CA PRO A 477 18.43 -16.49 -9.51
C PRO A 477 17.87 -15.36 -10.36
N ALA A 478 18.49 -15.21 -11.52
CA ALA A 478 18.30 -14.07 -12.37
C ALA A 478 16.99 -14.06 -13.17
N ASP A 479 16.45 -15.23 -13.46
CA ASP A 479 15.22 -15.44 -14.22
C ASP A 479 13.98 -15.54 -13.32
N SER A 480 14.14 -15.33 -12.01
CA SER A 480 13.05 -15.35 -11.05
C SER A 480 11.91 -14.40 -11.45
N TRP A 481 10.69 -14.74 -11.03
CA TRP A 481 9.52 -13.88 -11.21
C TRP A 481 9.78 -12.47 -10.65
N ILE A 482 10.53 -12.35 -9.54
CA ILE A 482 10.92 -11.06 -8.93
C ILE A 482 11.74 -10.23 -9.88
N THR A 483 12.71 -10.86 -10.56
CA THR A 483 13.56 -10.15 -11.52
C THR A 483 12.73 -9.65 -12.70
N ARG A 484 11.78 -10.45 -13.19
CA ARG A 484 10.90 -10.08 -14.31
C ARG A 484 9.95 -8.94 -13.93
N ASP A 485 9.42 -8.96 -12.72
CA ASP A 485 8.51 -7.94 -12.20
C ASP A 485 9.23 -6.66 -11.79
N THR A 486 10.43 -6.75 -11.20
CA THR A 486 11.09 -5.57 -10.60
C THR A 486 11.95 -4.79 -11.61
N LEU A 487 12.68 -5.47 -12.50
CA LEU A 487 13.66 -4.81 -13.39
C LEU A 487 13.07 -3.71 -14.30
N PRO A 488 11.88 -3.89 -14.92
CA PRO A 488 11.29 -2.85 -15.78
C PRO A 488 11.11 -1.50 -15.06
N HIS A 489 10.95 -1.51 -13.74
CA HIS A 489 10.66 -0.31 -12.94
C HIS A 489 11.91 0.35 -12.32
N LEU A 490 13.10 -0.25 -12.47
CA LEU A 490 14.33 0.25 -11.82
C LEU A 490 15.19 1.22 -12.67
N ALA A 491 14.79 1.53 -13.92
CA ALA A 491 15.56 2.35 -14.87
C ALA A 491 17.06 1.91 -15.00
N SER A 492 17.89 2.67 -15.74
CA SER A 492 19.28 2.34 -16.13
C SER A 492 20.29 2.10 -14.99
N ARG A 493 19.84 2.07 -13.72
CA ARG A 493 20.63 1.86 -12.51
C ARG A 493 20.68 0.40 -12.03
N ALA A 494 19.80 -0.47 -12.53
CA ALA A 494 19.85 -1.89 -12.20
C ALA A 494 21.06 -2.56 -12.89
N TRP A 495 21.88 -3.32 -12.14
CA TRP A 495 23.01 -4.10 -12.67
C TRP A 495 22.79 -5.58 -12.36
N GLY A 496 21.94 -6.23 -13.15
CA GLY A 496 21.46 -7.59 -12.86
C GLY A 496 22.33 -8.70 -13.48
N LEU A 497 22.16 -9.92 -12.95
CA LEU A 497 22.54 -11.14 -13.65
C LEU A 497 21.32 -11.62 -14.44
N ARG A 498 21.54 -12.30 -15.58
CA ARG A 498 20.53 -13.00 -16.39
C ARG A 498 21.17 -14.27 -16.94
N ASP A 499 20.53 -15.40 -16.68
CA ASP A 499 20.86 -16.65 -17.37
C ASP A 499 20.31 -16.57 -18.80
N THR A 500 21.14 -16.87 -19.79
CA THR A 500 20.84 -16.69 -21.22
C THR A 500 20.19 -17.93 -21.86
N ARG A 501 19.64 -18.85 -21.06
CA ARG A 501 19.08 -20.12 -21.57
C ARG A 501 17.57 -20.11 -21.90
N GLN A 502 16.82 -19.03 -21.70
CA GLN A 502 15.38 -18.95 -22.06
C GLN A 502 14.90 -17.59 -22.61
N ASP A 503 13.73 -17.63 -23.27
CA ASP A 503 13.29 -16.96 -24.50
C ASP A 503 13.02 -15.43 -24.58
N SER A 504 13.13 -14.96 -25.83
CA SER A 504 12.66 -13.77 -26.60
C SER A 504 12.02 -12.50 -25.97
N THR A 505 11.49 -12.49 -24.75
CA THR A 505 11.02 -11.23 -24.10
C THR A 505 12.16 -10.43 -23.47
N ALA A 506 13.37 -11.00 -23.45
CA ALA A 506 14.56 -10.46 -22.79
C ALA A 506 15.25 -9.29 -23.51
N SER A 507 14.93 -9.03 -24.79
CA SER A 507 15.71 -8.11 -25.64
C SER A 507 15.63 -6.64 -25.23
N GLU A 508 14.46 -6.13 -24.83
CA GLU A 508 14.29 -4.70 -24.51
C GLU A 508 14.95 -4.30 -23.19
N VAL A 509 14.91 -5.18 -22.18
CA VAL A 509 15.57 -4.95 -20.89
C VAL A 509 17.08 -5.17 -21.00
N ALA A 510 17.54 -6.15 -21.80
CA ALA A 510 18.97 -6.30 -22.11
C ALA A 510 19.53 -5.06 -22.82
N THR A 511 18.74 -4.45 -23.72
CA THR A 511 19.09 -3.19 -24.39
C THR A 511 19.28 -2.02 -23.40
N HIS A 512 18.46 -1.95 -22.33
CA HIS A 512 18.57 -0.88 -21.32
C HIS A 512 19.65 -1.14 -20.24
N LEU A 513 19.95 -2.40 -19.92
CA LEU A 513 20.99 -2.79 -18.95
C LEU A 513 22.40 -2.85 -19.59
N GLY A 514 22.48 -3.01 -20.92
CA GLY A 514 23.73 -2.99 -21.69
C GLY A 514 24.73 -4.07 -21.26
N SER A 515 26.03 -3.74 -21.26
CA SER A 515 27.15 -4.62 -20.88
C SER A 515 27.22 -4.99 -19.39
N ARG A 516 26.20 -4.66 -18.60
CA ARG A 516 26.15 -4.84 -17.14
C ARG A 516 25.32 -6.05 -16.72
N LEU A 517 25.19 -7.01 -17.63
CA LEU A 517 24.45 -8.27 -17.48
C LEU A 517 25.44 -9.43 -17.46
N PHE A 518 25.40 -10.29 -16.44
CA PHE A 518 26.22 -11.51 -16.41
C PHE A 518 25.38 -12.79 -16.32
N SER A 519 25.84 -13.81 -17.02
CA SER A 519 25.31 -15.17 -16.94
C SER A 519 26.12 -15.98 -15.93
N VAL A 520 25.43 -16.74 -15.08
CA VAL A 520 26.05 -17.50 -14.00
C VAL A 520 25.54 -18.94 -14.04
N ASP A 521 26.47 -19.87 -14.26
CA ASP A 521 26.19 -21.29 -14.06
C ASP A 521 26.36 -21.65 -12.57
N PHE A 522 25.24 -21.92 -11.89
CA PHE A 522 25.21 -22.26 -10.47
C PHE A 522 25.89 -23.61 -10.16
N HIS A 523 26.17 -24.45 -11.15
CA HIS A 523 26.91 -25.70 -10.99
C HIS A 523 28.43 -25.49 -10.95
N GLN A 524 28.96 -24.37 -11.47
CA GLN A 524 30.39 -24.01 -11.43
C GLN A 524 30.67 -22.85 -10.46
N SER A 525 30.24 -23.04 -9.22
CA SER A 525 29.99 -21.92 -8.29
C SER A 525 31.22 -21.13 -7.83
N GLU A 526 32.45 -21.67 -7.94
CA GLU A 526 33.69 -20.91 -7.66
C GLU A 526 34.09 -19.97 -8.81
N SER A 527 33.91 -20.41 -10.05
CA SER A 527 34.21 -19.61 -11.25
C SER A 527 33.24 -18.42 -11.34
N ALA A 528 31.95 -18.70 -11.12
CA ALA A 528 30.89 -17.70 -11.01
C ALA A 528 31.19 -16.63 -9.95
N GLU A 529 31.59 -17.06 -8.75
CA GLU A 529 31.91 -16.15 -7.66
C GLU A 529 33.10 -15.23 -7.99
N LYS A 530 34.19 -15.78 -8.55
CA LYS A 530 35.37 -15.00 -8.95
C LYS A 530 35.00 -13.95 -10.00
N ALA A 531 34.23 -14.33 -11.02
CA ALA A 531 33.78 -13.42 -12.07
C ALA A 531 32.92 -12.29 -11.51
N LEU A 532 31.97 -12.60 -10.63
CA LEU A 532 31.09 -11.60 -9.99
C LEU A 532 31.86 -10.65 -9.08
N VAL A 533 32.77 -11.16 -8.25
CA VAL A 533 33.59 -10.33 -7.38
C VAL A 533 34.47 -9.39 -8.21
N GLN A 534 35.07 -9.86 -9.32
CA GLN A 534 35.84 -9.03 -10.22
C GLN A 534 34.98 -7.93 -10.87
N ALA A 535 33.80 -8.29 -11.37
CA ALA A 535 32.86 -7.35 -11.96
C ALA A 535 32.39 -6.25 -10.98
N LEU A 536 32.11 -6.63 -9.73
CA LEU A 536 31.56 -5.75 -8.71
C LEU A 536 32.63 -4.92 -7.97
N ARG A 537 33.91 -5.29 -8.06
CA ARG A 537 35.05 -4.58 -7.41
C ARG A 537 35.69 -3.48 -8.25
N LEU A 538 35.49 -3.43 -9.58
CA LEU A 538 36.15 -2.44 -10.43
C LEU A 538 35.57 -1.01 -10.22
N PRO A 539 36.34 -0.07 -9.63
CA PRO A 539 36.00 1.35 -9.70
C PRO A 539 36.50 1.85 -11.05
N GLY A 540 35.65 1.85 -12.08
CA GLY A 540 36.15 2.12 -13.43
C GLY A 540 35.12 1.99 -14.56
N VAL A 541 33.94 2.59 -14.43
CA VAL A 541 33.26 3.14 -15.63
C VAL A 541 33.75 4.58 -15.78
N SER A 542 35.00 4.72 -16.23
CA SER A 542 35.51 5.98 -16.76
C SER A 542 34.80 6.25 -18.08
N ARG A 543 34.27 7.47 -18.20
CA ARG A 543 34.06 8.27 -19.42
C ARG A 543 34.29 7.51 -20.73
N ALA A 544 33.22 7.27 -21.46
CA ALA A 544 33.25 7.31 -22.91
C ALA A 544 32.26 8.41 -23.33
N SER A 545 32.76 9.29 -24.21
CA SER A 545 32.16 10.47 -24.86
C SER A 545 30.67 10.41 -25.11
#